data_AF-A0A9Y1BLB2-F1
#
_entry.id   AF-A0A9Y1BLB2-F1
#
_cell.length_a   1.000
_cell.length_b   1.000
_cell.length_c   1.000
_cell.angle_alpha   90.00
_cell.angle_beta   90.00
_cell.angle_gamma   90.00
#
_symmetry.space_group_name_H-M   'P 1'
#
loop_
_entity.id
_entity.type
_entity.pdbx_description
1 polymer ?
#
loop_
_entity_poly.entity_id
_entity_poly.type
_entity_poly.pdbx_seq_one_letter_code
_entity_poly.pdbx_strand_id
1 'polypeptide(L)'
;MKQFEVELSSDMSALTVEEKIRELVASYRKNFDGNTAARIKVKLQGKTSLSYWWTIEDRLVEIQKNVLTEEYNILEFRWDEEELKKSIPQSLAKTPQMDQYLIEDPVRDFVNYLKNLEIDDEVKFEQYAKLGPEIIKEVFSEGFISSKEELE
;
A
#
# COMPACT_ATOMS: atom_id res chain seq x y z
N MET A 1 -5.40 1.32 23.44
CA MET A 1 -5.19 1.87 22.08
C MET A 1 -6.13 3.05 21.89
N LYS A 2 -5.66 4.17 21.36
CA LYS A 2 -6.46 5.35 21.01
C LYS A 2 -6.70 5.33 19.50
N GLN A 3 -7.95 5.46 19.10
CA GLN A 3 -8.35 5.51 17.69
C GLN A 3 -8.92 6.89 17.40
N PHE A 4 -8.50 7.46 16.27
CA PHE A 4 -9.03 8.71 15.73
C PHE A 4 -9.56 8.44 14.34
N GLU A 5 -10.65 9.09 13.97
CA GLU A 5 -11.23 8.99 12.64
C GLU A 5 -10.99 10.32 11.92
N VAL A 6 -10.46 10.22 10.70
CA VAL A 6 -10.25 11.36 9.81
C VAL A 6 -11.02 11.09 8.53
N GLU A 7 -12.09 11.85 8.34
CA GLU A 7 -12.89 11.79 7.13
C GLU A 7 -12.24 12.63 6.03
N LEU A 8 -12.00 12.00 4.88
CA LEU A 8 -11.50 12.61 3.66
C LEU A 8 -12.67 13.05 2.79
N SER A 9 -12.64 14.31 2.37
CA SER A 9 -13.54 14.86 1.37
C SER A 9 -12.76 15.24 0.11
N SER A 10 -13.44 15.28 -1.04
CA SER A 10 -12.83 15.53 -2.35
C SER A 10 -12.19 16.92 -2.51
N ASP A 11 -12.56 17.85 -1.65
CA ASP A 11 -12.05 19.23 -1.57
C ASP A 11 -10.95 19.40 -0.50
N MET A 12 -10.72 18.39 0.34
CA MET A 12 -9.66 18.43 1.34
C MET A 12 -8.31 18.26 0.64
N SER A 13 -7.33 19.08 1.02
CA SER A 13 -5.96 18.95 0.52
C SER A 13 -5.12 18.01 1.40
N ALA A 14 -4.06 17.42 0.85
CA ALA A 14 -3.22 16.49 1.59
C ALA A 14 -2.53 17.19 2.77
N LEU A 15 -2.23 18.48 2.60
CA LEU A 15 -1.73 19.35 3.66
C LEU A 15 -2.76 19.49 4.79
N THR A 16 -4.04 19.64 4.47
CA THR A 16 -5.11 19.73 5.48
C THR A 16 -5.25 18.42 6.27
N VAL A 17 -5.10 17.26 5.60
CA VAL A 17 -5.08 15.96 6.26
C VAL A 17 -3.87 15.84 7.19
N GLU A 18 -2.70 16.24 6.70
CA GLU A 18 -1.46 16.29 7.47
C GLU A 18 -1.61 17.16 8.73
N GLU A 19 -2.11 18.39 8.57
CA GLU A 19 -2.33 19.34 9.67
C GLU A 19 -3.26 18.75 10.74
N LYS A 20 -4.40 18.18 10.34
CA LYS A 20 -5.32 17.52 11.29
C LYS A 20 -4.65 16.41 12.08
N ILE A 21 -3.86 15.57 11.41
CA ILE A 21 -3.18 14.45 12.07
C ILE A 21 -2.04 14.96 12.97
N ARG A 22 -1.32 16.01 12.55
CA ARG A 22 -0.30 16.68 13.37
C ARG A 22 -0.89 17.31 14.62
N GLU A 23 -2.04 17.95 14.53
CA GLU A 23 -2.77 18.48 15.68
C GLU A 23 -3.18 17.37 16.66
N LEU A 24 -3.64 16.22 16.16
CA LEU A 24 -3.98 15.07 17.00
C LEU A 24 -2.77 14.56 17.79
N VAL A 25 -1.62 14.38 17.13
CA VAL A 25 -0.41 13.87 17.77
C VAL A 25 0.30 14.91 18.64
N ALA A 26 0.10 16.21 18.40
CA ALA A 26 0.71 17.29 19.19
C ALA A 26 0.38 17.19 20.68
N SER A 27 -0.80 16.68 21.03
CA SER A 27 -1.22 16.42 22.42
C SER A 27 -0.35 15.38 23.16
N TYR A 28 0.47 14.62 22.44
CA TYR A 28 1.38 13.60 22.97
C TYR A 28 2.84 14.05 23.01
N ARG A 29 3.14 15.32 22.69
CA ARG A 29 4.49 15.88 22.71
C ARG A 29 5.00 16.05 24.14
N LYS A 30 5.63 15.00 24.65
CA LYS A 30 6.29 14.90 25.95
C LYS A 30 7.24 13.71 25.92
N ASN A 31 8.22 13.69 26.83
CA ASN A 31 9.21 12.62 26.91
C ASN A 31 8.55 11.24 26.93
N PHE A 32 9.16 10.31 26.18
CA PHE A 32 8.72 8.94 26.11
C PHE A 32 8.80 8.22 27.46
N ASP A 33 7.72 7.51 27.82
CA ASP A 33 7.61 6.63 28.97
C ASP A 33 6.84 5.36 28.54
N GLY A 34 7.54 4.23 28.47
CA GLY A 34 6.97 2.96 28.01
C GLY A 34 5.77 2.47 28.81
N ASN A 35 5.55 2.95 30.05
CA ASN A 35 4.38 2.59 30.85
C ASN A 35 3.13 3.40 30.47
N THR A 36 3.31 4.61 29.94
CA THR A 36 2.22 5.56 29.64
C THR A 36 2.10 5.90 28.15
N ALA A 37 3.01 5.40 27.32
CA ALA A 37 3.05 5.66 25.89
C ALA A 37 1.77 5.22 25.17
N ALA A 38 1.28 6.09 24.31
CA ALA A 38 0.05 5.85 23.56
C ALA A 38 0.29 4.98 22.33
N ARG A 39 -0.69 4.13 22.00
CA ARG A 39 -0.80 3.48 20.69
C ARG A 39 -1.90 4.15 19.91
N ILE A 40 -1.57 4.78 18.79
CA ILE A 40 -2.45 5.61 17.98
C ILE A 40 -2.78 4.87 16.68
N LYS A 41 -4.08 4.72 16.40
CA LYS A 41 -4.60 4.27 15.11
C LYS A 41 -5.40 5.40 14.47
N VAL A 42 -5.05 5.80 13.26
CA VAL A 42 -5.83 6.75 12.45
C VAL A 42 -6.66 5.97 11.44
N LYS A 43 -7.99 6.04 11.53
CA LYS A 43 -8.88 5.44 10.54
C LYS A 43 -9.25 6.50 9.51
N LEU A 44 -8.90 6.25 8.25
CA LEU A 44 -9.20 7.13 7.14
C LEU A 44 -10.46 6.64 6.44
N GLN A 45 -11.41 7.54 6.21
CA GLN A 45 -12.71 7.21 5.61
C GLN A 45 -13.07 8.25 4.54
N GLY A 46 -14.05 7.95 3.68
CA GLY A 46 -14.54 8.88 2.66
C GLY A 46 -14.13 8.47 1.24
N LYS A 47 -14.07 9.45 0.33
CA LYS A 47 -13.73 9.22 -1.07
C LYS A 47 -12.47 9.99 -1.44
N THR A 48 -11.56 9.32 -2.15
CA THR A 48 -10.30 9.90 -2.62
C THR A 48 -9.99 9.39 -4.02
N SER A 49 -9.22 10.14 -4.80
CA SER A 49 -8.52 9.56 -5.95
C SER A 49 -7.27 8.79 -5.50
N LEU A 50 -6.75 7.91 -6.34
CA LEU A 50 -5.55 7.13 -6.02
C LEU A 50 -4.28 8.00 -5.93
N SER A 51 -4.10 8.95 -6.85
CA SER A 51 -2.95 9.88 -6.81
C SER A 51 -2.96 10.73 -5.53
N TYR A 52 -4.15 11.12 -5.08
CA TYR A 52 -4.34 11.85 -3.85
C TYR A 52 -4.07 10.97 -2.62
N TRP A 53 -4.49 9.69 -2.66
CA TRP A 53 -4.17 8.71 -1.62
C TRP A 53 -2.66 8.55 -1.41
N TRP A 54 -1.86 8.36 -2.47
CA TRP A 54 -0.40 8.24 -2.34
C TRP A 54 0.23 9.48 -1.69
N THR A 55 -0.26 10.65 -2.06
CA THR A 55 0.22 11.90 -1.46
C THR A 55 -0.06 11.92 0.05
N ILE A 56 -1.22 11.43 0.48
CA ILE A 56 -1.55 11.31 1.91
C ILE A 56 -0.68 10.26 2.58
N GLU A 57 -0.48 9.11 1.96
CA GLU A 57 0.36 8.03 2.49
C GLU A 57 1.80 8.49 2.75
N ASP A 58 2.42 9.21 1.81
CA ASP A 58 3.74 9.79 1.97
C ASP A 58 3.81 10.73 3.19
N ARG A 59 2.78 11.57 3.39
CA ARG A 59 2.67 12.45 4.57
C ARG A 59 2.51 11.67 5.87
N LEU A 60 1.72 10.59 5.87
CA LEU A 60 1.54 9.74 7.05
C LEU A 60 2.83 9.04 7.45
N VAL A 61 3.62 8.58 6.48
CA VAL A 61 4.96 8.01 6.70
C VAL A 61 5.89 9.05 7.32
N GLU A 62 5.85 10.29 6.82
CA GLU A 62 6.64 11.39 7.38
C GLU A 62 6.22 11.71 8.83
N ILE A 63 4.91 11.77 9.11
CA ILE A 63 4.39 11.95 10.47
C ILE A 63 4.85 10.79 11.36
N GLN A 64 4.72 9.54 10.91
CA GLN A 64 5.13 8.36 11.67
C GLN A 64 6.61 8.44 12.08
N LYS A 65 7.50 8.79 11.14
CA LYS A 65 8.93 8.99 11.43
C LYS A 65 9.15 10.05 12.50
N ASN A 66 8.39 11.14 12.46
CA ASN A 66 8.50 12.24 13.42
C ASN A 66 7.97 11.86 14.83
N VAL A 67 6.88 11.09 14.91
CA VAL A 67 6.21 10.78 16.18
C VAL A 67 6.76 9.56 16.90
N LEU A 68 7.54 8.71 16.21
CA LEU A 68 8.26 7.59 16.84
C LEU A 68 9.65 8.01 17.32
N THR A 69 9.76 9.24 17.82
CA THR A 69 10.97 9.82 18.41
C THR A 69 10.78 10.04 19.91
N GLU A 70 11.86 10.30 20.66
CA GLU A 70 11.81 10.53 22.11
C GLU A 70 11.02 11.80 22.51
N GLU A 71 10.74 12.70 21.55
CA GLU A 71 9.93 13.91 21.77
C GLU A 71 8.44 13.63 21.97
N TYR A 72 7.98 12.43 21.62
CA TYR A 72 6.59 12.03 21.71
C TYR A 72 6.43 10.79 22.60
N ASN A 73 5.40 10.80 23.44
CA ASN A 73 5.05 9.64 24.24
C ASN A 73 4.12 8.68 23.48
N ILE A 74 4.60 8.21 22.32
CA ILE A 74 3.88 7.34 21.39
C ILE A 74 4.69 6.07 21.18
N LEU A 75 4.06 4.92 21.41
CA LEU A 75 4.64 3.59 21.22
C LEU A 75 4.34 3.01 19.83
N GLU A 76 3.20 3.37 19.26
CA GLU A 76 2.75 2.87 17.96
C GLU A 76 1.95 3.98 17.28
N PHE A 77 2.23 4.21 16.00
CA PHE A 77 1.44 5.06 15.13
C PHE A 77 1.17 4.30 13.83
N ARG A 78 -0.10 4.01 13.55
CA ARG A 78 -0.53 3.29 12.34
C ARG A 78 -1.80 3.90 11.79
N TRP A 79 -2.08 3.65 10.52
CA TRP A 79 -3.35 4.04 9.89
C TRP A 79 -4.07 2.84 9.27
N ASP A 80 -5.34 3.05 8.99
CA ASP A 80 -6.25 2.08 8.37
C ASP A 80 -6.99 2.77 7.23
N GLU A 81 -6.83 2.19 6.04
CA GLU A 81 -7.24 2.71 4.75
C GLU A 81 -8.20 1.75 4.01
N GLU A 82 -8.68 0.69 4.69
CA GLU A 82 -9.56 -0.31 4.06
C GLU A 82 -10.81 0.33 3.43
N GLU A 83 -11.43 1.29 4.11
CA GLU A 83 -12.59 2.01 3.60
C GLU A 83 -12.26 2.92 2.41
N LEU A 84 -11.07 3.54 2.40
CA LEU A 84 -10.64 4.37 1.27
C LEU A 84 -10.40 3.52 0.03
N LYS A 85 -9.77 2.35 0.17
CA LYS A 85 -9.51 1.43 -0.93
C LYS A 85 -10.79 0.93 -1.60
N LYS A 86 -11.89 0.81 -0.86
CA LYS A 86 -13.21 0.47 -1.44
C LYS A 86 -13.74 1.54 -2.41
N SER A 87 -13.30 2.79 -2.25
CA SER A 87 -13.73 3.90 -3.10
C SER A 87 -12.91 4.06 -4.39
N ILE A 88 -11.77 3.36 -4.50
CA ILE A 88 -10.88 3.41 -5.66
C ILE A 88 -11.31 2.32 -6.65
N PRO A 89 -11.64 2.65 -7.92
CA PRO A 89 -11.93 1.65 -8.94
C PRO A 89 -10.77 0.65 -9.07
N GLN A 90 -11.06 -0.65 -9.08
CA GLN A 90 -10.03 -1.70 -9.22
C GLN A 90 -9.15 -1.50 -10.48
N SER A 91 -9.71 -0.93 -11.56
CA SER A 91 -8.98 -0.60 -12.79
C SER A 91 -7.91 0.48 -12.62
N LEU A 92 -8.00 1.31 -11.58
CA LEU A 92 -7.03 2.35 -11.28
C LEU A 92 -6.05 1.92 -10.20
N ALA A 93 -6.38 0.90 -9.40
CA ALA A 93 -5.41 0.31 -8.47
C ALA A 93 -4.21 -0.20 -9.29
N LYS A 94 -2.99 0.16 -8.90
CA LYS A 94 -1.77 -0.28 -9.60
C LYS A 94 -1.76 -1.80 -9.69
N THR A 95 -2.09 -2.35 -10.86
CA THR A 95 -1.54 -3.63 -11.28
C THR A 95 -0.03 -3.41 -11.35
N PRO A 96 0.79 -4.23 -10.67
CA PRO A 96 2.23 -4.04 -10.67
C PRO A 96 2.76 -3.98 -12.11
N GLN A 97 3.44 -2.89 -12.47
CA GLN A 97 3.97 -2.75 -13.83
C GLN A 97 5.27 -3.56 -13.95
N MET A 98 5.46 -4.20 -15.11
CA MET A 98 6.57 -5.14 -15.33
C MET A 98 7.95 -4.48 -15.20
N ASP A 99 8.05 -3.18 -15.47
CA ASP A 99 9.26 -2.35 -15.32
C ASP A 99 9.64 -2.05 -13.85
N GLN A 100 8.75 -2.33 -12.90
CA GLN A 100 9.02 -2.22 -11.45
C GLN A 100 9.65 -3.50 -10.87
N TYR A 101 9.76 -4.57 -11.67
CA TYR A 101 10.43 -5.82 -11.28
C TYR A 101 11.78 -5.94 -12.01
N LEU A 102 12.80 -6.47 -11.33
CA LEU A 102 14.11 -6.83 -11.91
C LEU A 102 14.04 -8.02 -12.89
N ILE A 103 12.84 -8.38 -13.34
CA ILE A 103 12.52 -9.62 -14.04
C ILE A 103 12.19 -9.24 -15.48
N GLU A 104 13.13 -9.48 -16.40
CA GLU A 104 12.98 -9.09 -17.82
C GLU A 104 11.89 -9.91 -18.53
N ASP A 105 11.69 -11.17 -18.13
CA ASP A 105 10.64 -12.05 -18.66
C ASP A 105 10.07 -12.91 -17.52
N PRO A 106 8.98 -12.45 -16.86
CA PRO A 106 8.39 -13.13 -15.72
C PRO A 106 7.94 -14.57 -15.98
N VAL A 107 7.54 -14.87 -17.22
CA VAL A 107 7.13 -16.23 -17.60
C VAL A 107 8.37 -17.13 -17.71
N ARG A 108 9.40 -16.66 -18.41
CA ARG A 108 10.65 -17.41 -18.57
C ARG A 108 11.36 -17.61 -17.24
N ASP A 109 11.40 -16.59 -16.40
CA ASP A 109 12.11 -16.63 -15.13
C ASP A 109 11.37 -17.52 -14.11
N PHE A 110 10.03 -17.51 -14.12
CA PHE A 110 9.23 -18.45 -13.33
C PHE A 110 9.44 -19.91 -13.77
N VAL A 111 9.44 -20.19 -15.08
CA VAL A 111 9.70 -21.54 -15.59
C VAL A 111 11.13 -22.00 -15.26
N ASN A 112 12.12 -21.11 -15.35
CA ASN A 112 13.50 -21.42 -14.96
C ASN A 112 13.63 -21.66 -13.46
N TYR A 113 12.92 -20.88 -12.63
CA TYR A 113 12.84 -21.10 -11.19
C TYR A 113 12.25 -22.48 -10.87
N LEU A 114 11.12 -22.85 -11.49
CA LEU A 114 10.52 -24.16 -11.29
C LEU A 114 11.46 -25.31 -11.68
N LYS A 115 12.23 -25.15 -12.77
CA LYS A 115 13.22 -26.15 -13.20
C LYS A 115 14.40 -26.31 -12.23
N ASN A 116 14.77 -25.24 -11.55
CA ASN A 116 15.84 -25.26 -10.54
C ASN A 116 15.33 -25.71 -9.16
N LEU A 117 14.01 -25.76 -8.99
CA LEU A 117 13.38 -26.35 -7.82
C LEU A 117 13.36 -27.86 -8.05
N GLU A 118 14.06 -28.62 -7.22
CA GLU A 118 14.01 -30.09 -7.21
C GLU A 118 12.63 -30.55 -6.72
N ILE A 119 11.59 -30.35 -7.53
CA ILE A 119 10.23 -30.78 -7.23
C ILE A 119 10.15 -32.27 -7.53
N ASP A 120 10.18 -33.08 -6.48
CA ASP A 120 10.11 -34.55 -6.54
C ASP A 120 8.77 -35.10 -7.09
N ASP A 121 7.79 -34.24 -7.35
CA ASP A 121 6.44 -34.59 -7.80
C ASP A 121 6.16 -34.02 -9.20
N GLU A 122 6.38 -34.88 -10.21
CA GLU A 122 6.28 -34.55 -11.64
C GLU A 122 4.90 -33.98 -12.03
N VAL A 123 3.82 -34.47 -11.41
CA VAL A 123 2.45 -33.99 -11.66
C VAL A 123 2.26 -32.57 -11.13
N LYS A 124 2.82 -32.24 -9.96
CA LYS A 124 2.78 -30.86 -9.44
C LYS A 124 3.64 -29.92 -10.26
N PHE A 125 4.79 -30.39 -10.73
CA PHE A 125 5.64 -29.60 -11.62
C PHE A 125 4.88 -29.22 -12.90
N GLU A 126 4.21 -30.16 -13.56
CA GLU A 126 3.41 -29.89 -14.75
C GLU A 126 2.26 -28.92 -14.48
N GLN A 127 1.57 -29.07 -13.34
CA GLN A 127 0.51 -28.15 -12.95
C GLN A 127 1.01 -26.72 -12.74
N TYR A 128 2.14 -26.54 -12.04
CA TYR A 128 2.73 -25.22 -11.82
C TYR A 128 3.29 -24.62 -13.12
N ALA A 129 3.93 -25.43 -13.95
CA ALA A 129 4.47 -25.01 -15.24
C ALA A 129 3.37 -24.58 -16.23
N LYS A 130 2.14 -25.07 -16.05
CA LYS A 130 0.98 -24.64 -16.85
C LYS A 130 0.26 -23.43 -16.27
N LEU A 131 -0.10 -23.46 -14.99
CA LEU A 131 -0.92 -22.43 -14.34
C LEU A 131 -0.15 -21.13 -14.07
N GLY A 132 1.12 -21.22 -13.66
CA GLY A 132 1.90 -20.03 -13.31
C GLY A 132 2.06 -19.05 -14.47
N PRO A 133 2.47 -19.51 -15.68
CA PRO A 133 2.52 -18.64 -16.86
C PRO A 133 1.18 -18.04 -17.26
N GLU A 134 0.05 -18.72 -17.05
CA GLU A 134 -1.29 -18.19 -17.35
C GLU A 134 -1.66 -17.07 -16.37
N ILE A 135 -1.44 -17.28 -15.07
CA ILE A 135 -1.69 -16.27 -14.03
C ILE A 135 -0.79 -15.05 -14.22
N ILE A 136 0.50 -15.25 -14.51
CA ILE A 136 1.45 -14.17 -14.79
C ILE A 136 0.97 -13.38 -16.00
N LYS A 137 0.57 -14.05 -17.09
CA LYS A 137 0.04 -13.37 -18.27
C LYS A 137 -1.23 -12.61 -17.96
N GLU A 138 -2.18 -13.16 -17.22
CA GLU A 138 -3.42 -12.48 -16.83
C GLU A 138 -3.11 -11.19 -16.05
N VAL A 139 -2.29 -11.29 -15.00
CA VAL A 139 -1.89 -10.15 -14.15
C VAL A 139 -1.17 -9.06 -14.96
N PHE A 140 -0.31 -9.42 -15.91
CA PHE A 140 0.43 -8.44 -16.70
C PHE A 140 -0.30 -7.96 -17.98
N SER A 141 -1.22 -8.76 -18.54
CA SER A 141 -1.98 -8.40 -19.76
C SER A 141 -3.16 -7.48 -19.48
N GLU A 142 -3.80 -7.57 -18.31
CA GLU A 142 -4.79 -6.58 -17.88
C GLU A 142 -4.18 -5.17 -17.74
N GLY A 143 -2.88 -5.08 -17.44
CA GLY A 143 -2.13 -3.81 -17.46
C GLY A 143 -1.84 -3.27 -18.87
N PHE A 144 -1.84 -4.11 -19.91
CA PHE A 144 -1.54 -3.69 -21.28
C PHE A 144 -2.75 -3.05 -22.00
N ILE A 145 -3.97 -3.50 -21.71
CA ILE A 145 -5.18 -2.99 -22.37
C ILE A 145 -5.44 -1.53 -21.98
N SER A 146 -5.16 -1.13 -20.73
CA SER A 146 -5.33 0.25 -20.27
C SER A 146 -4.40 1.27 -20.94
N SER A 147 -3.28 0.84 -21.54
CA SER A 147 -2.26 1.74 -22.12
C SER A 147 -2.44 1.99 -23.62
N LYS A 148 -3.33 1.26 -24.30
CA LYS A 148 -3.54 1.38 -25.74
C LYS A 148 -4.77 2.19 -26.14
N GLU A 149 -5.74 2.38 -25.24
CA GLU A 149 -6.95 3.17 -25.52
C GLU A 149 -6.79 4.68 -25.20
N GLU A 150 -5.67 5.14 -24.64
CA GLU A 150 -5.41 6.57 -24.39
C GLU A 150 -4.61 7.27 -25.53
N LEU A 151 -4.43 6.63 -26.68
CA LEU A 151 -3.67 7.19 -27.81
C LEU A 151 -4.42 7.22 -29.17
N GLU A 152 -5.74 7.25 -29.18
CA GLU A 152 -6.54 7.61 -30.37
C GLU A 152 -7.50 8.79 -30.11
#